data_AF-A0A7R8CDC4-F1
#
_entry.id   AF-A0A7R8CDC4-F1
#
_cell.length_a   1.000
_cell.length_b   1.000
_cell.length_c   1.000
_cell.angle_alpha   90.00
_cell.angle_beta   90.00
_cell.angle_gamma   90.00
#
_symmetry.space_group_name_H-M   'P 1'
#
loop_
_entity.id
_entity.type
_entity.pdbx_description
1 polymer ?
#
loop_
_entity_poly.entity_id
_entity_poly.type
_entity_poly.pdbx_seq_one_letter_code
_entity_poly.pdbx_strand_id
1 'polypeptide(L)'
;MINESGSKLIKNEAQIMITPNARDPNPKLAVYDMDGTIITTKSGNVFPKNTDDWQIIYPTVPGKLKSLVKEGYKIVIYTNQAGVAKGKTSLTDIVTKIENIFLKRLGIPVAVLVCTSSGGFFRKPRTGLWEIFVSRYNGGLIDKSSSFYVGDAAGRDKGWKAGKKKDFSNSDRLFALNIEFQFHTPEEHFLGERPTENYTMPSFDPYNFKKPSSLLDPHDSELEVVNTQEVIMMVGMQGSGKSFFARKVF
;
A
#
# COMPACT_ATOMS: atom_id res chain seq x y z
N MET A 1 28.36 1.71 6.33
CA MET A 1 28.08 2.95 7.07
C MET A 1 26.58 3.06 7.26
N ILE A 2 26.10 3.09 8.51
CA ILE A 2 24.67 3.26 8.80
C ILE A 2 24.41 4.76 8.75
N ASN A 3 23.67 5.20 7.74
CA ASN A 3 23.27 6.58 7.52
C ASN A 3 22.41 7.06 8.72
N GLU A 4 22.38 8.36 8.98
CA GLU A 4 21.65 9.00 10.10
C GLU A 4 20.17 8.56 10.24
N SER A 5 19.58 8.02 9.16
CA SER A 5 18.20 7.54 9.04
C SER A 5 17.95 6.08 9.43
N GLY A 6 18.92 5.35 10.00
CA GLY A 6 18.70 3.98 10.52
C GLY A 6 18.08 3.00 9.51
N SER A 7 18.45 3.14 8.23
CA SER A 7 17.81 2.42 7.13
C SER A 7 18.15 0.92 7.13
N LYS A 8 17.18 0.07 6.78
CA LYS A 8 17.36 -1.38 6.68
C LYS A 8 16.66 -1.97 5.47
N LEU A 9 17.42 -2.70 4.66
CA LEU A 9 16.94 -3.49 3.52
C LEU A 9 16.24 -4.77 4.00
N ILE A 10 15.13 -5.13 3.32
CA ILE A 10 14.30 -6.29 3.61
C ILE A 10 14.19 -7.13 2.34
N LYS A 11 14.83 -8.31 2.34
CA LYS A 11 14.80 -9.30 1.25
C LYS A 11 15.12 -8.75 -0.16
N ASN A 12 15.88 -7.65 -0.25
CA ASN A 12 16.17 -6.92 -1.50
C ASN A 12 14.92 -6.41 -2.28
N GLU A 13 13.73 -6.47 -1.67
CA GLU A 13 12.45 -6.08 -2.29
C GLU A 13 11.76 -4.92 -1.57
N ALA A 14 12.29 -4.52 -0.41
CA ALA A 14 11.79 -3.41 0.37
C ALA A 14 12.88 -2.79 1.24
N GLN A 15 12.62 -1.57 1.72
CA GLN A 15 13.46 -0.85 2.67
C GLN A 15 12.59 -0.14 3.71
N ILE A 16 13.06 -0.11 4.96
CA ILE A 16 12.48 0.71 6.02
C ILE A 16 13.52 1.74 6.46
N MET A 17 13.12 3.00 6.55
CA MET A 17 13.95 4.13 7.00
C MET A 17 13.24 4.81 8.16
N ILE A 18 13.91 5.10 9.27
CA ILE A 18 13.28 5.73 10.43
C ILE A 18 14.22 6.78 11.00
N THR A 19 13.77 8.03 10.96
CA THR A 19 14.51 9.14 11.57
C THR A 19 14.71 8.89 13.08
N PRO A 20 15.82 9.32 13.70
CA PRO A 20 16.09 9.07 15.11
C PRO A 20 14.91 9.39 16.04
N ASN A 21 14.24 10.53 15.81
CA ASN A 21 13.12 11.01 16.62
C ASN A 21 11.78 10.33 16.32
N ALA A 22 11.77 9.29 15.49
CA ALA A 22 10.57 8.49 15.16
C ALA A 22 10.77 6.99 15.50
N ARG A 23 11.83 6.64 16.24
CA ARG A 23 12.13 5.24 16.58
C ARG A 23 11.22 4.67 17.67
N ASP A 24 10.74 5.52 18.57
CA ASP A 24 9.89 5.07 19.66
C ASP A 24 8.54 4.51 19.14
N PRO A 25 8.06 3.39 19.70
CA PRO A 25 6.71 2.89 19.46
C PRO A 25 5.63 3.93 19.77
N ASN A 26 4.58 3.98 18.96
CA ASN A 26 3.46 4.89 19.18
C ASN A 26 2.14 4.25 18.72
N PRO A 27 1.06 4.29 19.52
CA PRO A 27 -0.24 3.71 19.13
C PRO A 27 -0.96 4.53 18.05
N LYS A 28 -0.71 5.84 17.97
CA LYS A 28 -1.37 6.78 17.06
C LYS A 28 -0.54 6.96 15.80
N LEU A 29 -1.00 6.37 14.70
CA LEU A 29 -0.29 6.38 13.43
C LEU A 29 -1.06 7.19 12.39
N ALA A 30 -0.39 8.17 11.80
CA ALA A 30 -0.86 8.88 10.62
C ALA A 30 -0.05 8.37 9.42
N VAL A 31 -0.67 7.52 8.61
CA VAL A 31 0.00 6.80 7.52
C VAL A 31 -0.35 7.44 6.18
N TYR A 32 0.63 7.63 5.31
CA TYR A 32 0.45 8.29 4.03
C TYR A 32 1.09 7.51 2.88
N ASP A 33 0.48 7.53 1.70
CA ASP A 33 1.24 7.38 0.46
C ASP A 33 2.16 8.60 0.23
N MET A 34 3.09 8.52 -0.72
CA MET A 34 4.01 9.60 -1.06
C MET A 34 3.64 10.31 -2.38
N ASP A 35 3.61 9.59 -3.50
CA ASP A 35 3.52 10.15 -4.85
C ASP A 35 2.05 10.31 -5.25
N GLY A 36 1.58 11.56 -5.37
CA GLY A 36 0.16 11.87 -5.53
C GLY A 36 -0.54 12.26 -4.23
N THR A 37 0.12 12.05 -3.08
CA THR A 37 -0.43 12.29 -1.74
C THR A 37 0.29 13.37 -0.95
N ILE A 38 1.62 13.28 -0.80
CA ILE A 38 2.45 14.31 -0.14
C ILE A 38 3.10 15.20 -1.19
N ILE A 39 3.53 14.60 -2.30
CA ILE A 39 4.19 15.28 -3.40
C ILE A 39 3.48 15.01 -4.73
N THR A 40 3.72 15.88 -5.69
CA THR A 40 3.41 15.69 -7.11
C THR A 40 4.63 16.07 -7.94
N THR A 41 4.63 15.76 -9.24
CA THR A 41 5.71 16.22 -10.14
C THR A 41 5.69 17.74 -10.28
N LYS A 42 6.88 18.35 -10.37
CA LYS A 42 7.02 19.79 -10.66
C LYS A 42 6.73 20.07 -12.14
N SER A 43 7.05 19.12 -13.00
CA SER A 43 6.85 19.19 -14.45
C SER A 43 5.40 19.04 -14.90
N GLY A 44 4.51 18.53 -14.04
CA GLY A 44 3.12 18.19 -14.41
C GLY A 44 2.98 16.86 -15.15
N ASN A 45 4.08 16.14 -15.39
CA ASN A 45 4.05 14.80 -15.98
C ASN A 45 3.49 13.77 -14.99
N VAL A 46 2.95 12.66 -15.52
CA VAL A 46 2.53 11.51 -14.70
C VAL A 46 3.71 10.86 -13.98
N PHE A 47 4.88 10.81 -14.63
CA PHE A 47 6.11 10.27 -14.07
C PHE A 47 7.18 11.36 -13.96
N PRO A 48 7.99 11.37 -12.89
CA PRO A 48 9.05 12.34 -12.71
C PRO A 48 10.13 12.19 -13.78
N LYS A 49 10.64 13.32 -14.28
CA LYS A 49 11.75 13.36 -15.26
C LYS A 49 13.10 13.01 -14.64
N ASN A 50 13.29 13.35 -13.37
CA ASN A 50 14.52 13.11 -12.61
C ASN A 50 14.22 13.12 -11.09
N THR A 51 15.25 12.96 -10.27
CA THR A 51 15.19 12.90 -8.80
C THR A 51 14.62 14.16 -8.13
N ASP A 52 14.72 15.31 -8.81
CA ASP A 52 14.29 16.61 -8.28
C ASP A 52 12.96 17.08 -8.88
N ASP A 53 12.33 16.27 -9.75
CA ASP A 53 11.02 16.55 -10.34
C ASP A 53 9.88 16.21 -9.38
N TRP A 54 9.88 16.89 -8.23
CA TRP A 54 8.82 16.82 -7.24
C TRP A 54 8.58 18.18 -6.60
N GLN A 55 7.37 18.37 -6.10
CA GLN A 55 6.97 19.48 -5.25
C GLN A 55 5.92 19.01 -4.26
N ILE A 56 5.77 19.70 -3.14
CA ILE A 56 4.67 19.44 -2.20
C ILE A 56 3.34 19.65 -2.93
N ILE A 57 2.42 18.70 -2.83
CA ILE A 57 1.19 18.71 -3.64
C ILE A 57 0.23 19.86 -3.26
N TYR A 58 0.10 20.15 -1.96
CA TYR A 58 -0.71 21.26 -1.46
C TYR A 58 0.07 22.10 -0.43
N PRO A 59 -0.11 23.43 -0.42
CA PRO A 59 0.52 24.30 0.58
C PRO A 59 0.18 23.95 2.03
N THR A 60 -0.94 23.26 2.28
CA THR A 60 -1.42 22.85 3.61
C THR A 60 -0.68 21.63 4.17
N VAL A 61 -0.04 20.80 3.34
CA VAL A 61 0.62 19.55 3.75
C VAL A 61 1.65 19.76 4.86
N PRO A 62 2.61 20.71 4.76
CA PRO A 62 3.63 20.86 5.80
C PRO A 62 3.04 21.27 7.15
N GLY A 63 2.02 22.14 7.14
CA GLY A 63 1.33 22.58 8.35
C GLY A 63 0.58 21.42 9.02
N LYS A 64 -0.17 20.64 8.23
CA LYS A 64 -0.94 19.49 8.73
C LYS A 64 -0.05 18.42 9.35
N LEU A 65 1.03 18.02 8.67
CA LEU A 65 1.97 17.01 9.19
C LEU A 65 2.65 17.47 10.48
N LYS A 66 3.07 18.74 10.55
CA LYS A 66 3.66 19.32 11.77
C LYS A 66 2.66 19.38 12.92
N SER A 67 1.38 19.66 12.65
CA SER A 67 0.32 19.63 13.67
C SER A 67 0.14 18.23 14.23
N LEU A 68 0.05 17.21 13.36
CA LEU A 68 -0.12 15.82 13.77
C LEU A 68 1.05 15.33 14.65
N VAL A 69 2.28 15.70 14.32
CA VAL A 69 3.45 15.41 15.18
C VAL A 69 3.27 16.03 16.58
N LYS A 70 2.82 17.29 16.67
CA LYS A 70 2.54 17.96 17.96
C LYS A 70 1.38 17.31 18.72
N GLU A 71 0.39 16.78 18.01
CA GLU A 71 -0.75 16.03 18.55
C GLU A 71 -0.37 14.59 18.97
N GLY A 72 0.90 14.21 18.82
CA GLY A 72 1.43 12.92 19.27
C GLY A 72 1.31 11.80 18.25
N TYR A 73 0.99 12.09 16.98
CA TYR A 73 1.01 11.08 15.92
C TYR A 73 2.43 10.76 15.46
N LYS A 74 2.70 9.47 15.27
CA LYS A 74 3.86 9.02 14.49
C LYS A 74 3.51 9.03 13.02
N ILE A 75 4.24 9.83 12.25
CA ILE A 75 4.07 9.92 10.80
C ILE A 75 4.75 8.73 10.14
N VAL A 76 4.00 8.01 9.32
CA VAL A 76 4.47 6.86 8.56
C VAL A 76 4.18 7.05 7.09
N ILE A 77 5.16 6.82 6.22
CA ILE A 77 5.00 6.88 4.77
C ILE A 77 5.11 5.46 4.24
N TYR A 78 4.17 5.01 3.42
CA TYR A 78 4.24 3.72 2.74
C TYR A 78 4.06 3.90 1.24
N THR A 79 5.15 3.72 0.49
CA THR A 79 5.21 3.97 -0.95
C THR A 79 5.59 2.74 -1.78
N ASN A 80 4.97 2.62 -2.96
CA ASN A 80 5.19 1.56 -3.95
C ASN A 80 6.12 2.03 -5.08
N GLN A 81 7.42 1.73 -5.00
CA GLN A 81 8.49 2.19 -5.91
C GLN A 81 8.95 1.11 -6.90
N ALA A 82 8.02 0.58 -7.69
CA ALA A 82 8.29 -0.47 -8.70
C ALA A 82 9.27 -0.05 -9.81
N GLY A 83 9.59 1.25 -9.92
CA GLY A 83 10.63 1.74 -10.83
C GLY A 83 12.01 1.15 -10.53
N VAL A 84 12.28 0.81 -9.27
CA VAL A 84 13.56 0.20 -8.84
C VAL A 84 13.72 -1.20 -9.43
N ALA A 85 12.75 -2.09 -9.22
CA ALA A 85 12.78 -3.44 -9.81
C ALA A 85 12.75 -3.43 -11.35
N LYS A 86 12.24 -2.36 -11.96
CA LYS A 86 12.21 -2.19 -13.43
C LYS A 86 13.47 -1.51 -14.00
N GLY A 87 14.46 -1.20 -13.16
CA GLY A 87 15.69 -0.51 -13.59
C GLY A 87 15.49 0.92 -14.08
N LYS A 88 14.34 1.55 -13.76
CA LYS A 88 14.01 2.93 -14.18
C LYS A 88 14.56 3.99 -13.23
N THR A 89 14.86 3.61 -11.99
CA THR A 89 15.44 4.47 -10.95
C THR A 89 16.23 3.59 -9.98
N SER A 90 17.24 4.15 -9.31
CA SER A 90 17.99 3.41 -8.31
C SER A 90 17.35 3.52 -6.93
N LEU A 91 17.67 2.57 -6.03
CA LEU A 91 17.25 2.69 -4.63
C LEU A 91 17.85 3.94 -3.96
N THR A 92 19.09 4.28 -4.32
CA THR A 92 19.78 5.47 -3.82
C THR A 92 19.06 6.77 -4.19
N ASP A 93 18.52 6.84 -5.40
CA ASP A 93 17.72 7.97 -5.87
C ASP A 93 16.44 8.14 -5.04
N ILE A 94 15.76 7.02 -4.76
CA ILE A 94 14.56 7.00 -3.93
C ILE A 94 14.87 7.44 -2.50
N VAL A 95 15.95 6.92 -1.91
CA VAL A 95 16.42 7.30 -0.57
C VAL A 95 16.74 8.81 -0.53
N THR A 96 17.50 9.31 -1.50
CA THR A 96 17.87 10.73 -1.60
C THR A 96 16.63 11.62 -1.73
N LYS A 97 15.65 11.21 -2.55
CA LYS A 97 14.36 11.90 -2.70
C LYS A 97 13.61 11.94 -1.36
N ILE A 98 13.52 10.82 -0.65
CA ILE A 98 12.87 10.73 0.68
C ILE A 98 13.55 11.68 1.67
N GLU A 99 14.88 11.69 1.74
CA GLU A 99 15.63 12.58 2.65
C GLU A 99 15.39 14.06 2.31
N ASN A 100 15.41 14.42 1.02
CA ASN A 100 15.15 15.79 0.60
C ASN A 100 13.72 16.26 0.94
N ILE A 101 12.71 15.39 0.82
CA ILE A 101 11.32 15.71 1.15
C ILE A 101 11.13 15.80 2.66
N PHE A 102 11.41 14.72 3.40
CA PHE A 102 10.95 14.60 4.78
C PHE A 102 11.93 15.21 5.78
N LEU A 103 13.24 15.10 5.55
CA LEU A 103 14.25 15.58 6.47
C LEU A 103 14.59 17.05 6.19
N LYS A 104 14.81 17.41 4.91
CA LYS A 104 15.21 18.79 4.55
C LYS A 104 14.03 19.73 4.35
N ARG A 105 13.03 19.34 3.54
CA ARG A 105 11.91 20.23 3.18
C ARG A 105 10.83 20.31 4.26
N LEU A 106 10.40 19.19 4.82
CA LEU A 106 9.36 19.15 5.84
C LEU A 106 9.92 19.28 7.27
N GLY A 107 11.07 18.65 7.53
CA GLY A 107 11.74 18.70 8.83
C GLY A 107 10.92 18.05 9.93
N ILE A 108 10.35 16.86 9.67
CA ILE A 108 9.52 16.13 10.62
C ILE A 108 10.10 14.74 10.94
N PRO A 109 9.88 14.21 12.16
CA PRO A 109 10.14 12.81 12.44
C PRO A 109 9.24 11.90 11.60
N VAL A 110 9.82 10.89 10.95
CA VAL A 110 9.08 10.01 10.04
C VAL A 110 9.66 8.59 10.01
N ALA A 111 8.78 7.61 9.82
CA ALA A 111 9.12 6.26 9.37
C ALA A 111 8.68 6.08 7.91
N VAL A 112 9.55 5.58 7.04
CA VAL A 112 9.27 5.41 5.60
C VAL A 112 9.47 3.95 5.21
N LEU A 113 8.41 3.35 4.68
CA LEU A 113 8.30 1.99 4.20
C LEU A 113 8.29 2.03 2.67
N VAL A 114 9.35 1.54 2.05
CA VAL A 114 9.54 1.56 0.60
C VAL A 114 9.45 0.13 0.07
N CYS A 115 8.45 -0.15 -0.77
CA CYS A 115 8.40 -1.40 -1.54
C CYS A 115 9.02 -1.18 -2.91
N THR A 116 10.09 -1.89 -3.26
CA THR A 116 10.79 -1.74 -4.56
C THR A 116 10.32 -2.73 -5.61
N SER A 117 9.63 -3.81 -5.20
CA SER A 117 9.14 -4.84 -6.10
C SER A 117 7.94 -4.39 -6.95
N SER A 118 7.79 -4.99 -8.14
CA SER A 118 6.64 -4.75 -9.02
C SER A 118 5.34 -5.43 -8.54
N GLY A 119 5.44 -6.34 -7.57
CA GLY A 119 4.35 -7.14 -7.03
C GLY A 119 4.79 -7.88 -5.76
N GLY A 120 3.96 -8.80 -5.28
CA GLY A 120 4.32 -9.66 -4.16
C GLY A 120 3.98 -9.08 -2.78
N PHE A 121 4.51 -9.72 -1.74
CA PHE A 121 4.05 -9.61 -0.36
C PHE A 121 4.16 -8.19 0.24
N PHE A 122 5.16 -7.41 -0.18
CA PHE A 122 5.41 -6.06 0.35
C PHE A 122 4.71 -4.93 -0.41
N ARG A 123 4.05 -5.23 -1.54
CA ARG A 123 3.41 -4.20 -2.37
C ARG A 123 1.98 -3.96 -1.90
N LYS A 124 1.61 -2.69 -1.64
CA LYS A 124 0.21 -2.31 -1.39
C LYS A 124 -0.68 -2.81 -2.54
N PRO A 125 -1.85 -3.42 -2.28
CA PRO A 125 -2.59 -3.37 -1.01
C PRO A 125 -2.23 -4.44 0.03
N ARG A 126 -1.21 -5.29 -0.20
CA ARG A 126 -0.80 -6.29 0.79
C ARG A 126 -0.10 -5.63 1.98
N THR A 127 -0.13 -6.32 3.12
CA THR A 127 0.27 -5.80 4.44
C THR A 127 1.68 -6.21 4.86
N GLY A 128 2.43 -6.95 4.03
CA GLY A 128 3.64 -7.62 4.50
C GLY A 128 4.72 -6.70 5.05
N LEU A 129 4.96 -5.54 4.43
CA LEU A 129 5.98 -4.60 4.93
C LEU A 129 5.48 -3.84 6.17
N TRP A 130 4.17 -3.57 6.21
CA TRP A 130 3.50 -3.00 7.36
C TRP A 130 3.59 -3.90 8.59
N GLU A 131 3.30 -5.20 8.45
CA GLU A 131 3.42 -6.17 9.53
C GLU A 131 4.84 -6.23 10.12
N ILE A 132 5.86 -6.15 9.26
CA ILE A 132 7.26 -6.06 9.69
C ILE A 132 7.53 -4.77 10.46
N PHE A 133 7.06 -3.63 9.93
CA PHE A 133 7.19 -2.33 10.61
C PHE A 133 6.55 -2.37 12.00
N VAL A 134 5.31 -2.81 12.09
CA VAL A 134 4.54 -2.85 13.33
C VAL A 134 5.21 -3.75 14.36
N SER A 135 5.53 -4.99 13.98
CA SER A 135 6.11 -5.98 14.91
C SER A 135 7.51 -5.62 15.37
N ARG A 136 8.37 -5.08 14.49
CA ARG A 136 9.81 -4.90 14.79
C ARG A 136 10.21 -3.46 15.11
N TYR A 137 9.44 -2.48 14.67
CA TYR A 137 9.79 -1.05 14.74
C TYR A 137 8.73 -0.18 15.39
N ASN A 138 7.55 -0.75 15.71
CA ASN A 138 6.50 -0.07 16.47
C ASN A 138 6.01 -0.89 17.67
N GLY A 139 6.74 -1.94 18.07
CA GLY A 139 6.44 -2.74 19.27
C GLY A 139 5.09 -3.44 19.27
N GLY A 140 4.45 -3.64 18.11
CA GLY A 140 3.09 -4.19 18.02
C GLY A 140 1.98 -3.22 18.46
N LEU A 141 2.33 -1.98 18.81
CA LEU A 141 1.40 -1.01 19.38
C LEU A 141 0.66 -0.25 18.28
N ILE A 142 -0.66 -0.43 18.20
CA ILE A 142 -1.53 0.33 17.29
C ILE A 142 -2.89 0.51 17.94
N ASP A 143 -3.37 1.76 18.01
CA ASP A 143 -4.78 2.07 18.20
C ASP A 143 -5.39 2.39 16.83
N LYS A 144 -6.06 1.39 16.24
CA LYS A 144 -6.69 1.49 14.93
C LYS A 144 -7.78 2.56 14.88
N SER A 145 -8.47 2.82 16.00
CA SER A 145 -9.58 3.76 16.07
C SER A 145 -9.14 5.22 15.96
N SER A 146 -7.92 5.52 16.42
CA SER A 146 -7.32 6.85 16.35
C SER A 146 -6.28 7.00 15.24
N SER A 147 -6.00 5.93 14.50
CA SER A 147 -5.06 5.90 13.38
C SER A 147 -5.77 5.94 12.04
N PHE A 148 -5.10 6.47 11.02
CA PHE A 148 -5.69 6.64 9.69
C PHE A 148 -4.64 6.52 8.58
N TYR A 149 -5.12 6.24 7.37
CA TYR A 149 -4.34 6.17 6.14
C TYR A 149 -4.82 7.19 5.13
N VAL A 150 -3.90 7.90 4.48
CA VAL A 150 -4.19 8.85 3.40
C VAL A 150 -3.48 8.43 2.12
N GLY A 151 -4.19 8.35 1.00
CA GLY A 151 -3.59 7.98 -0.28
C GLY A 151 -4.46 8.36 -1.49
N ASP A 152 -3.83 8.60 -2.64
CA ASP A 152 -4.49 9.01 -3.87
C ASP A 152 -4.97 7.83 -4.72
N ALA A 153 -4.39 6.63 -4.56
CA ALA A 153 -4.84 5.42 -5.22
C ALA A 153 -6.12 4.89 -4.56
N ALA A 154 -7.21 5.64 -4.71
CA ALA A 154 -8.48 5.49 -4.01
C ALA A 154 -9.60 4.88 -4.87
N GLY A 155 -9.31 4.52 -6.12
CA GLY A 155 -10.27 3.90 -7.04
C GLY A 155 -11.36 4.85 -7.54
N ARG A 156 -11.15 6.17 -7.49
CA ARG A 156 -12.13 7.17 -7.93
C ARG A 156 -12.35 7.12 -9.44
N ASP A 157 -13.60 7.15 -9.85
CA ASP A 157 -14.02 6.95 -11.25
C ASP A 157 -14.07 8.24 -12.07
N LYS A 158 -14.15 8.12 -13.39
CA LYS A 158 -14.24 9.30 -14.27
C LYS A 158 -15.42 10.16 -13.84
N GLY A 159 -15.16 11.46 -13.64
CA GLY A 159 -16.18 12.41 -13.18
C GLY A 159 -16.29 12.55 -11.66
N TRP A 160 -15.42 11.91 -10.87
CA TRP A 160 -15.38 12.12 -9.41
C TRP A 160 -15.11 13.58 -9.02
N LYS A 161 -14.41 14.34 -9.87
CA LYS A 161 -14.18 15.79 -9.74
C LYS A 161 -13.90 16.43 -11.10
N ALA A 162 -14.39 17.65 -11.30
CA ALA A 162 -14.15 18.41 -12.53
C ALA A 162 -12.64 18.59 -12.79
N GLY A 163 -12.20 18.33 -14.01
CA GLY A 163 -10.80 18.43 -14.42
C GLY A 163 -9.86 17.33 -13.89
N LYS A 164 -10.38 16.33 -13.16
CA LYS A 164 -9.59 15.20 -12.66
C LYS A 164 -9.83 13.93 -13.49
N LYS A 165 -8.75 13.16 -13.68
CA LYS A 165 -8.80 11.82 -14.28
C LYS A 165 -9.25 10.82 -13.21
N LYS A 166 -9.78 9.67 -13.65
CA LYS A 166 -9.97 8.52 -12.75
C LYS A 166 -8.63 8.09 -12.14
N ASP A 167 -8.69 7.52 -10.95
CA ASP A 167 -7.49 6.97 -10.31
C ASP A 167 -6.94 5.78 -11.11
N PHE A 168 -5.63 5.60 -11.08
CA PHE A 168 -4.97 4.48 -11.77
C PHE A 168 -5.15 3.14 -11.02
N SER A 169 -5.42 3.20 -9.73
CA SER A 169 -5.53 2.05 -8.82
C SER A 169 -6.36 2.42 -7.59
N ASN A 170 -6.73 1.41 -6.81
CA ASN A 170 -7.36 1.49 -5.50
C ASN A 170 -6.45 0.93 -4.39
N SER A 171 -5.15 0.80 -4.63
CA SER A 171 -4.21 0.12 -3.72
C SER A 171 -4.12 0.75 -2.35
N ASP A 172 -4.32 2.07 -2.22
CA ASP A 172 -4.24 2.77 -0.95
C ASP A 172 -5.50 2.56 -0.12
N ARG A 173 -6.67 2.68 -0.74
CA ARG A 173 -7.96 2.36 -0.10
C ARG A 173 -8.01 0.91 0.37
N LEU A 174 -7.58 -0.02 -0.49
CA LEU A 174 -7.54 -1.44 -0.16
C LEU A 174 -6.46 -1.77 0.90
N PHE A 175 -5.34 -1.06 0.90
CA PHE A 175 -4.34 -1.20 1.95
C PHE A 175 -4.90 -0.77 3.30
N ALA A 176 -5.54 0.41 3.36
CA ALA A 176 -6.19 0.92 4.56
C ALA A 176 -7.25 -0.05 5.08
N LEU A 177 -8.06 -0.63 4.19
CA LEU A 177 -9.02 -1.69 4.52
C LEU A 177 -8.32 -2.91 5.15
N ASN A 178 -7.24 -3.39 4.54
CA ASN A 178 -6.51 -4.58 5.03
C ASN A 178 -5.81 -4.38 6.39
N ILE A 179 -5.49 -3.14 6.76
CA ILE A 179 -4.92 -2.82 8.08
C ILE A 179 -5.98 -2.30 9.06
N GLU A 180 -7.24 -2.23 8.64
CA GLU A 180 -8.40 -1.71 9.38
C GLU A 180 -8.21 -0.25 9.86
N PHE A 181 -7.72 0.61 8.97
CA PHE A 181 -7.54 2.04 9.25
C PHE A 181 -8.65 2.86 8.59
N GLN A 182 -9.01 3.98 9.22
CA GLN A 182 -9.81 5.00 8.55
C GLN A 182 -9.06 5.50 7.31
N PHE A 183 -9.76 5.62 6.18
CA PHE A 183 -9.16 6.04 4.92
C PHE A 183 -9.63 7.44 4.52
N HIS A 184 -8.69 8.25 4.05
CA HIS A 184 -8.97 9.55 3.44
C HIS A 184 -8.21 9.73 2.13
N THR A 185 -8.78 10.50 1.21
CA THR A 185 -8.02 11.01 0.06
C THR A 185 -7.20 12.26 0.45
N PRO A 186 -6.16 12.63 -0.34
CA PRO A 186 -5.37 13.83 -0.07
C PRO A 186 -6.25 15.09 -0.05
N GLU A 187 -7.22 15.18 -0.96
CA GLU A 187 -8.17 16.30 -1.01
C GLU A 187 -9.04 16.39 0.26
N GLU A 188 -9.58 15.27 0.73
CA GLU A 188 -10.34 15.21 1.99
C GLU A 188 -9.46 15.64 3.18
N HIS A 189 -8.26 15.09 3.28
CA HIS A 189 -7.42 15.24 4.47
C HIS A 189 -6.72 16.60 4.55
N PHE A 190 -6.20 17.12 3.43
CA PHE A 190 -5.39 18.34 3.40
C PHE A 190 -6.15 19.58 2.96
N LEU A 191 -7.26 19.44 2.24
CA LEU A 191 -8.06 20.56 1.73
C LEU A 191 -9.44 20.66 2.40
N GLY A 192 -9.84 19.66 3.19
CA GLY A 192 -11.16 19.63 3.84
C GLY A 192 -12.30 19.45 2.84
N GLU A 193 -12.02 18.88 1.66
CA GLU A 193 -13.05 18.58 0.69
C GLU A 193 -13.96 17.44 1.18
N ARG A 194 -15.20 17.43 0.70
CA ARG A 194 -16.13 16.34 1.00
C ARG A 194 -15.69 15.07 0.28
N PRO A 195 -15.83 13.89 0.90
CA PRO A 195 -15.56 12.63 0.24
C PRO A 195 -16.46 12.45 -0.98
N THR A 196 -15.91 11.82 -2.01
CA THR A 196 -16.68 11.42 -3.20
C THR A 196 -17.20 10.00 -3.04
N GLU A 197 -18.44 9.78 -3.47
CA GLU A 197 -19.04 8.43 -3.57
C GLU A 197 -18.75 7.78 -4.92
N ASN A 198 -18.16 8.52 -5.87
CA ASN A 198 -17.86 8.03 -7.22
C ASN A 198 -16.52 7.29 -7.26
N TYR A 199 -16.48 6.09 -6.70
CA TYR A 199 -15.33 5.18 -6.74
C TYR A 199 -15.80 3.72 -6.86
N THR A 200 -14.92 2.86 -7.40
CA THR A 200 -15.21 1.44 -7.58
C THR A 200 -14.30 0.55 -6.71
N MET A 201 -14.92 -0.38 -5.98
CA MET A 201 -14.24 -1.47 -5.27
C MET A 201 -14.09 -2.70 -6.19
N PRO A 202 -13.10 -3.59 -5.95
CA PRO A 202 -13.00 -4.84 -6.71
C PRO A 202 -14.28 -5.65 -6.61
N SER A 203 -14.68 -6.30 -7.71
CA SER A 203 -15.88 -7.15 -7.75
C SER A 203 -15.77 -8.39 -6.86
N PHE A 204 -14.55 -8.84 -6.57
CA PHE A 204 -14.26 -9.93 -5.67
C PHE A 204 -13.74 -9.40 -4.34
N ASP A 205 -14.46 -9.71 -3.26
CA ASP A 205 -14.05 -9.42 -1.89
C ASP A 205 -13.60 -10.71 -1.18
N PRO A 206 -12.30 -10.85 -0.88
CA PRO A 206 -11.78 -12.04 -0.21
C PRO A 206 -12.27 -12.17 1.25
N TYR A 207 -12.66 -11.09 1.93
CA TYR A 207 -13.16 -11.17 3.32
C TYR A 207 -14.57 -11.77 3.38
N ASN A 208 -15.38 -11.46 2.38
CA ASN A 208 -16.75 -11.95 2.26
C ASN A 208 -16.86 -13.23 1.41
N PHE A 209 -15.73 -13.83 1.04
CA PHE A 209 -15.73 -15.09 0.30
C PHE A 209 -16.28 -16.22 1.17
N LYS A 210 -17.51 -16.66 0.85
CA LYS A 210 -18.13 -17.83 1.47
C LYS A 210 -17.54 -19.08 0.85
N LYS A 211 -16.75 -19.81 1.63
CA LYS A 211 -16.26 -21.13 1.21
C LYS A 211 -17.47 -22.01 0.85
N PRO A 212 -17.45 -22.71 -0.30
CA PRO A 212 -18.49 -23.68 -0.65
C PRO A 212 -18.69 -24.71 0.48
N SER A 213 -19.94 -25.08 0.74
CA SER A 213 -20.32 -26.08 1.75
C SER A 213 -19.94 -27.50 1.33
N SER A 214 -19.93 -27.78 0.02
CA SER A 214 -19.51 -29.04 -0.58
C SER A 214 -18.24 -28.85 -1.42
N LEU A 215 -17.46 -29.91 -1.56
CA LEU A 215 -16.29 -29.93 -2.44
C LEU A 215 -16.70 -29.98 -3.92
N LEU A 216 -17.82 -30.64 -4.20
CA LEU A 216 -18.36 -30.90 -5.52
C LEU A 216 -19.79 -30.37 -5.62
N ASP A 217 -20.24 -30.15 -6.84
CA ASP A 217 -21.60 -29.79 -7.19
C ASP A 217 -22.00 -30.61 -8.43
N PRO A 218 -23.02 -31.49 -8.36
CA PRO A 218 -23.89 -31.79 -7.22
C PRO A 218 -23.18 -32.31 -5.96
N HIS A 219 -23.73 -32.03 -4.78
CA HIS A 219 -23.09 -32.29 -3.48
C HIS A 219 -22.94 -33.78 -3.11
N ASP A 220 -23.74 -34.64 -3.73
CA ASP A 220 -23.77 -36.09 -3.62
C ASP A 220 -22.90 -36.78 -4.69
N SER A 221 -22.19 -36.01 -5.51
CA SER A 221 -21.26 -36.58 -6.48
C SER A 221 -20.04 -37.18 -5.78
N GLU A 222 -19.61 -38.34 -6.26
CA GLU A 222 -18.40 -39.01 -5.81
C GLU A 222 -17.34 -38.99 -6.91
N LEU A 223 -16.11 -38.60 -6.55
CA LEU A 223 -14.95 -38.79 -7.40
C LEU A 223 -14.28 -40.10 -7.00
N GLU A 224 -14.88 -41.21 -7.44
CA GLU A 224 -14.33 -42.54 -7.18
C GLU A 224 -13.18 -42.83 -8.14
N VAL A 225 -12.12 -43.45 -7.63
CA VAL A 225 -11.11 -44.08 -8.49
C VAL A 225 -11.71 -45.39 -9.00
N VAL A 226 -12.26 -45.35 -10.22
CA VAL A 226 -12.86 -46.52 -10.85
C VAL A 226 -11.78 -47.48 -11.39
N ASN A 227 -12.08 -48.78 -11.37
CA ASN A 227 -11.18 -49.82 -11.92
C ASN A 227 -11.23 -49.92 -13.46
N THR A 228 -11.94 -49.02 -14.11
CA THR A 228 -12.04 -48.91 -15.58
C THR A 228 -11.24 -47.71 -16.07
N GLN A 229 -10.73 -47.78 -17.29
CA GLN A 229 -10.02 -46.63 -17.88
C GLN A 229 -10.97 -45.45 -18.09
N GLU A 230 -10.65 -44.31 -17.49
CA GLU A 230 -11.38 -43.06 -17.65
C GLU A 230 -10.43 -41.87 -17.94
N VAL A 231 -11.00 -40.73 -18.35
CA VAL A 231 -10.27 -39.48 -18.56
C VAL A 231 -11.02 -38.34 -17.88
N ILE A 232 -10.40 -37.74 -16.85
CA ILE A 232 -10.96 -36.60 -16.12
C ILE A 232 -10.37 -35.31 -16.69
N MET A 233 -11.23 -34.47 -17.27
CA MET A 233 -10.84 -33.17 -17.83
C MET A 233 -11.10 -32.03 -16.85
N MET A 234 -10.04 -31.50 -16.23
CA MET A 234 -10.15 -30.35 -15.32
C MET A 234 -10.10 -29.02 -16.08
N VAL A 235 -11.21 -28.28 -16.07
CA VAL A 235 -11.34 -26.97 -16.74
C VAL A 235 -11.35 -25.83 -15.71
N GLY A 236 -10.60 -24.76 -15.98
CA GLY A 236 -10.58 -23.56 -15.13
C GLY A 236 -9.36 -22.68 -15.36
N MET A 237 -9.37 -21.45 -14.84
CA MET A 237 -8.29 -20.47 -15.03
C MET A 237 -6.93 -20.96 -14.50
N GLN A 238 -5.83 -20.42 -15.00
CA GLN A 238 -4.51 -20.67 -14.40
C GLN A 238 -4.48 -20.15 -12.95
N GLY A 239 -3.85 -20.89 -12.03
CA GLY A 239 -3.80 -20.51 -10.62
C GLY A 239 -5.07 -20.78 -9.79
N SER A 240 -6.12 -21.33 -10.39
CA SER A 240 -7.38 -21.69 -9.69
C SER A 240 -7.29 -22.93 -8.77
N GLY A 241 -6.11 -23.53 -8.63
CA GLY A 241 -5.92 -24.70 -7.75
C GLY A 241 -6.14 -26.07 -8.41
N LYS A 242 -6.45 -26.16 -9.71
CA LYS A 242 -6.69 -27.45 -10.41
C LYS A 242 -5.62 -28.52 -10.14
N SER A 243 -4.34 -28.21 -10.33
CA SER A 243 -3.26 -29.17 -10.10
C SER A 243 -3.10 -29.56 -8.63
N PHE A 244 -3.46 -28.68 -7.69
CA PHE A 244 -3.48 -28.99 -6.26
C PHE A 244 -4.63 -29.94 -5.93
N PHE A 245 -5.82 -29.66 -6.48
CA PHE A 245 -6.98 -30.53 -6.33
C PHE A 245 -6.70 -31.93 -6.88
N ALA A 246 -6.19 -32.02 -8.11
CA ALA A 246 -5.88 -33.28 -8.77
C ALA A 246 -5.02 -34.20 -7.90
N ARG A 247 -3.86 -33.71 -7.43
CA ARG A 247 -2.93 -34.47 -6.59
C ARG A 247 -3.48 -34.88 -5.22
N LYS A 248 -4.54 -34.22 -4.76
CA LYS A 248 -5.14 -34.48 -3.45
C LYS A 248 -6.26 -35.51 -3.56
N VAL A 249 -6.93 -35.57 -4.71
CA VAL A 249 -8.11 -36.41 -4.93
C VAL A 249 -7.78 -37.69 -5.69
N PHE A 250 -6.86 -37.64 -6.65
CA PHE A 250 -6.37 -38.76 -7.46
C PHE A 250 -4.88 -39.01 -7.19
#